data_AF-C3N120-F1
#
_entry.id   AF-C3N120-F1
#
_cell.length_a   1.000
_cell.length_b   1.000
_cell.length_c   1.000
_cell.angle_alpha   90.00
_cell.angle_beta   90.00
_cell.angle_gamma   90.00
#
_symmetry.space_group_name_H-M   'P 1'
#
loop_
_entity.id
_entity.type
_entity.pdbx_description
1 polymer ?
#
loop_
_entity_poly.entity_id
_entity_poly.type
_entity_poly.pdbx_seq_one_letter_code
_entity_poly.pdbx_strand_id
1 'polypeptide(L)'
;MSSEKEYVEMLDRLYSKLPEKGRKEGTQALPNLIIFNIGNTTMIRNFAEYCDRIRREDKICMKYLLKELAAPGNVDDKGELIIQGKFSSQVINTLMERFLKAYVECSTCKSLDTVLKKEKKSWYIVCLACGAQTPVKPL
;
A
#
# COMPACT_ATOMS: atom_id res chain seq x y z
N MET A 1 33.90 5.49 27.28
CA MET A 1 33.55 6.36 26.14
C MET A 1 34.46 5.94 25.01
N SER A 2 33.89 5.50 23.88
CA SER A 2 34.68 5.11 22.72
C SER A 2 35.56 6.29 22.32
N SER A 3 36.86 6.04 22.11
CA SER A 3 37.77 7.10 21.68
C SER A 3 37.38 7.60 20.28
N GLU A 4 37.72 8.84 19.94
CA GLU A 4 37.42 9.43 18.63
C GLU A 4 37.92 8.56 17.46
N LYS A 5 39.04 7.87 17.65
CA LYS A 5 39.58 6.90 16.69
C LYS A 5 38.73 5.65 16.54
N GLU A 6 38.23 5.08 17.64
CA GLU A 6 37.34 3.91 17.60
C GLU A 6 36.00 4.23 16.92
N TYR A 7 35.50 5.47 17.07
CA TYR A 7 34.30 5.92 16.36
C TYR A 7 34.49 5.92 14.84
N VAL A 8 35.62 6.46 14.35
CA VAL A 8 35.92 6.52 12.91
C VAL A 8 36.10 5.11 12.33
N GLU A 9 36.79 4.21 13.03
CA GLU A 9 36.94 2.82 12.58
C GLU A 9 35.59 2.09 12.49
N MET A 10 34.69 2.30 13.46
CA MET A 10 33.34 1.75 13.41
C MET A 10 32.53 2.35 12.25
N LEU A 11 32.73 3.62 11.93
CA LEU A 11 32.04 4.32 10.85
C LEU A 11 32.48 3.80 9.47
N ASP A 12 33.78 3.65 9.23
CA ASP A 12 34.32 3.11 7.98
C ASP A 12 33.89 1.66 7.75
N ARG A 13 33.85 0.86 8.83
CA ARG A 13 33.30 -0.50 8.78
C ARG A 13 31.82 -0.53 8.40
N LEU A 14 31.06 0.49 8.79
CA LEU A 14 29.63 0.60 8.46
C LEU A 14 29.44 0.99 7.00
N TYR A 15 30.19 1.99 6.51
CA TYR A 15 30.12 2.42 5.11
C TYR A 15 30.60 1.34 4.13
N SER A 16 31.64 0.58 4.47
CA SER A 16 32.09 -0.55 3.64
C SER A 16 31.07 -1.69 3.53
N LYS A 17 30.14 -1.80 4.48
CA LYS A 17 29.08 -2.83 4.49
C LYS A 17 27.75 -2.34 3.93
N LEU A 18 27.57 -1.03 3.75
CA LEU A 18 26.34 -0.49 3.20
C LEU A 18 26.32 -0.75 1.68
N PRO A 19 25.28 -1.40 1.14
CA PRO A 19 25.09 -1.38 -0.30
C PRO A 19 24.97 0.07 -0.75
N GLU A 20 25.53 0.41 -1.93
CA GLU A 20 25.35 1.73 -2.53
C GLU A 20 23.88 2.08 -2.44
N LYS A 21 23.55 3.27 -1.91
CA LYS A 21 22.16 3.71 -1.71
C LYS A 21 21.42 3.52 -3.03
N GLY A 22 20.73 2.39 -3.15
CA GLY A 22 19.77 2.14 -4.20
C GLY A 22 18.85 3.34 -4.12
N ARG A 23 18.82 4.11 -5.21
CA ARG A 23 17.88 5.21 -5.39
C ARG A 23 16.53 4.72 -4.88
N LYS A 24 15.74 5.63 -4.31
CA LYS A 24 14.33 5.38 -3.99
C LYS A 24 13.59 4.92 -5.26
N GLU A 25 13.73 3.66 -5.64
CA GLU A 25 12.98 2.98 -6.69
C GLU A 25 11.62 2.52 -6.15
N GLY A 26 11.33 2.85 -4.88
CA GLY A 26 10.12 2.47 -4.15
C GLY A 26 8.80 3.04 -4.67
N THR A 27 8.81 3.84 -5.73
CA THR A 27 7.58 4.03 -6.51
C THR A 27 7.58 2.99 -7.62
N GLN A 28 7.21 1.75 -7.30
CA GLN A 28 6.62 0.89 -8.33
C GLN A 28 5.61 1.75 -9.09
N ALA A 29 5.74 1.83 -10.41
CA ALA A 29 4.82 2.59 -11.24
C ALA A 29 3.45 1.92 -11.15
N LEU A 30 2.67 2.33 -10.15
CA LEU A 30 1.31 1.87 -9.96
C LEU A 30 0.50 2.32 -11.17
N PRO A 31 -0.31 1.44 -11.76
CA PRO A 31 -1.16 1.83 -12.87
C PRO A 31 -2.18 2.85 -12.35
N ASN A 32 -2.48 3.89 -13.14
CA ASN A 32 -3.53 4.83 -12.77
C ASN A 32 -4.88 4.11 -12.74
N LEU A 33 -5.74 4.43 -11.76
CA LEU A 33 -7.09 3.89 -11.71
C LEU A 33 -7.93 4.45 -12.86
N ILE A 34 -8.52 3.55 -13.65
CA ILE A 34 -9.40 3.90 -14.76
C ILE A 34 -10.83 3.90 -14.24
N ILE A 35 -11.37 5.09 -14.00
CA ILE A 35 -12.66 5.31 -13.32
C ILE A 35 -13.68 5.84 -14.34
N PHE A 36 -14.85 5.21 -14.40
CA PHE A 36 -15.97 5.60 -15.24
C PHE A 36 -17.23 5.82 -14.41
N ASN A 37 -17.96 6.89 -14.73
CA ASN A 37 -19.25 7.16 -14.08
C ASN A 37 -20.37 6.87 -15.08
N ILE A 38 -21.15 5.82 -14.82
CA ILE A 38 -22.29 5.42 -15.64
C ILE A 38 -23.57 5.69 -14.84
N GLY A 39 -24.29 6.74 -15.23
CA GLY A 39 -25.48 7.18 -14.50
C GLY A 39 -25.15 7.59 -13.06
N ASN A 40 -25.72 6.87 -12.09
CA ASN A 40 -25.45 7.06 -10.67
C ASN A 40 -24.52 5.99 -10.09
N THR A 41 -23.74 5.31 -10.92
CA THR A 41 -22.82 4.24 -10.52
C THR A 41 -21.40 4.59 -10.96
N THR A 42 -20.43 4.37 -10.08
CA THR A 42 -19.01 4.55 -10.38
C THR A 42 -18.36 3.18 -10.57
N MET A 43 -17.67 2.97 -11.69
CA MET A 43 -16.93 1.76 -12.00
C MET A 43 -15.43 2.03 -12.06
N ILE A 44 -14.65 1.11 -11.49
CA ILE A 44 -13.18 1.09 -11.60
C ILE A 44 -12.79 -0.15 -12.38
N ARG A 45 -12.26 0.06 -13.59
CA ARG A 45 -12.08 -0.99 -14.57
C ARG A 45 -10.87 -1.90 -14.29
N ASN A 46 -9.76 -1.31 -13.85
CA ASN A 46 -8.51 -2.02 -13.58
C ASN A 46 -8.28 -2.28 -12.08
N PHE A 47 -9.36 -2.52 -11.32
CA PHE A 47 -9.27 -2.64 -9.87
C PHE A 47 -8.48 -3.88 -9.42
N ALA A 48 -8.79 -5.05 -9.99
CA ALA A 48 -8.06 -6.29 -9.69
C ALA A 48 -6.56 -6.18 -10.05
N GLU A 49 -6.22 -5.69 -11.25
CA GLU A 49 -4.82 -5.49 -11.66
C GLU A 49 -4.08 -4.54 -10.70
N TYR A 50 -4.76 -3.47 -10.24
CA TYR A 50 -4.20 -2.54 -9.27
C TYR A 50 -3.93 -3.22 -7.93
N CYS A 51 -4.87 -4.03 -7.43
CA CYS A 51 -4.75 -4.77 -6.18
C CYS A 51 -3.63 -5.83 -6.23
N ASP A 52 -3.48 -6.50 -7.36
CA ASP A 52 -2.41 -7.47 -7.61
C ASP A 52 -1.03 -6.82 -7.58
N ARG A 53 -0.87 -5.63 -8.19
CA ARG A 53 0.40 -4.87 -8.18
C ARG A 53 0.84 -4.53 -6.76
N ILE A 54 -0.08 -4.19 -5.88
CA ILE A 54 0.19 -3.87 -4.46
C ILE A 54 0.19 -5.11 -3.56
N ARG A 55 0.03 -6.32 -4.13
CA ARG A 55 -0.09 -7.60 -3.41
C ARG A 55 -1.14 -7.56 -2.31
N ARG A 56 -2.35 -7.13 -2.63
CA ARG A 56 -3.49 -7.13 -1.71
C ARG A 56 -4.68 -7.83 -2.33
N GLU A 57 -5.45 -8.50 -1.48
CA GLU A 57 -6.71 -9.11 -1.91
C GLU A 57 -7.73 -8.02 -2.26
N ASP A 58 -8.39 -8.17 -3.41
CA ASP A 58 -9.46 -7.29 -3.89
C ASP A 58 -10.53 -7.02 -2.83
N LYS A 59 -10.89 -8.06 -2.06
CA LYS A 59 -11.89 -7.96 -0.99
C LYS A 59 -11.50 -6.96 0.09
N ILE A 60 -10.22 -6.89 0.44
CA ILE A 60 -9.71 -5.99 1.49
C ILE A 60 -9.71 -4.55 0.97
N CYS A 61 -9.20 -4.34 -0.24
CA CYS A 61 -9.19 -3.04 -0.90
C CYS A 61 -10.62 -2.51 -1.12
N MET A 62 -11.53 -3.38 -1.58
CA MET A 62 -12.94 -3.05 -1.76
C MET A 62 -13.56 -2.65 -0.42
N LYS A 63 -13.40 -3.46 0.62
CA LYS A 63 -13.97 -3.19 1.94
C LYS A 63 -13.51 -1.83 2.50
N TYR A 64 -12.25 -1.47 2.28
CA TYR A 64 -11.75 -0.14 2.62
C TYR A 64 -12.50 0.97 1.89
N LEU A 65 -12.57 0.88 0.55
CA LEU A 65 -13.21 1.90 -0.27
C LEU A 65 -14.70 2.06 0.06
N LEU A 66 -15.44 0.97 0.20
CA LEU A 66 -16.87 1.02 0.53
C LEU A 66 -17.12 1.65 1.90
N LYS A 67 -16.25 1.37 2.88
CA LYS A 67 -16.32 1.94 4.24
C LYS A 67 -16.07 3.45 4.23
N GLU A 68 -15.05 3.91 3.49
CA GLU A 68 -14.72 5.34 3.42
C GLU A 68 -15.73 6.13 2.56
N LEU A 69 -16.26 5.53 1.49
CA LEU A 69 -17.26 6.15 0.62
C LEU A 69 -18.69 6.08 1.19
N ALA A 70 -18.91 5.30 2.25
CA ALA A 70 -20.22 5.01 2.83
C ALA A 70 -21.24 4.54 1.77
N ALA A 71 -20.77 3.76 0.80
CA ALA A 71 -21.53 3.32 -0.35
C ALA A 71 -21.46 1.80 -0.52
N PRO A 72 -22.56 1.13 -0.91
CA PRO A 72 -22.51 -0.27 -1.26
C PRO A 72 -21.85 -0.47 -2.64
N GLY A 73 -21.21 -1.62 -2.82
CA GLY A 73 -20.54 -1.97 -4.07
C GLY A 73 -20.07 -3.41 -4.06
N ASN A 74 -19.65 -3.89 -5.22
CA ASN A 74 -19.16 -5.24 -5.40
C ASN A 74 -18.10 -5.29 -6.51
N VAL A 75 -17.24 -6.30 -6.46
CA VAL A 75 -16.32 -6.63 -7.55
C VAL A 75 -17.06 -7.60 -8.48
N ASP A 76 -17.12 -7.26 -9.76
CA ASP A 76 -17.70 -8.10 -10.81
C ASP A 76 -16.75 -9.26 -11.15
N ASP A 77 -17.24 -10.29 -11.84
CA ASP A 77 -16.46 -11.47 -12.24
C ASP A 77 -15.25 -11.11 -13.14
N LYS A 78 -15.29 -9.93 -13.77
CA LYS A 78 -14.20 -9.37 -14.58
C LYS A 78 -13.10 -8.69 -13.77
N GLY A 79 -13.25 -8.55 -12.45
CA GLY A 79 -12.33 -7.81 -11.59
C GLY A 79 -12.53 -6.29 -11.60
N GLU A 80 -13.68 -5.81 -12.10
CA GLU A 80 -14.07 -4.40 -12.07
C GLU A 80 -14.81 -4.09 -10.76
N LEU A 81 -14.48 -3.00 -10.08
CA LEU A 81 -15.19 -2.58 -8.87
C LEU A 81 -16.36 -1.65 -9.23
N ILE A 82 -17.57 -2.05 -8.85
CA ILE A 82 -18.80 -1.29 -9.06
C ILE A 82 -19.26 -0.70 -7.72
N ILE A 83 -19.37 0.62 -7.65
CA ILE A 83 -19.80 1.35 -6.45
C ILE A 83 -21.09 2.12 -6.78
N GLN A 84 -22.11 1.94 -5.94
CA GLN A 84 -23.36 2.68 -6.04
C GLN A 84 -23.13 4.12 -5.57
N GLY A 85 -23.40 5.09 -6.43
CA GLY A 85 -23.15 6.51 -6.20
C GLY A 85 -22.18 7.10 -7.23
N LYS A 86 -22.28 8.43 -7.39
CA LYS A 86 -21.43 9.19 -8.30
C LYS A 86 -20.26 9.79 -7.53
N PHE A 87 -19.07 9.24 -7.74
CA PHE A 87 -17.83 9.71 -7.12
C PHE A 87 -16.90 10.31 -8.17
N SER A 88 -16.16 11.34 -7.78
CA SER A 88 -15.16 11.94 -8.66
C SER A 88 -13.89 11.07 -8.64
N SER A 89 -13.17 11.06 -9.76
CA SER A 89 -11.90 10.33 -9.86
C SER A 89 -10.89 10.83 -8.85
N GLN A 90 -10.90 12.13 -8.53
CA GLN A 90 -10.03 12.72 -7.53
C GLN A 90 -10.27 12.15 -6.13
N VAL A 91 -11.52 11.97 -5.73
CA VAL A 91 -11.86 11.43 -4.41
C VAL A 91 -11.38 9.98 -4.28
N ILE A 92 -11.65 9.16 -5.29
CA ILE A 92 -11.22 7.75 -5.29
C ILE A 92 -9.69 7.63 -5.25
N ASN A 93 -8.97 8.41 -6.05
CA ASN A 93 -7.51 8.40 -6.04
C ASN A 93 -6.96 8.83 -4.66
N THR A 94 -7.54 9.87 -4.05
CA THR A 94 -7.14 10.34 -2.72
C THR A 94 -7.33 9.26 -1.64
N LEU A 95 -8.47 8.55 -1.68
CA LEU A 95 -8.72 7.43 -0.78
C LEU A 95 -7.73 6.30 -1.01
N MET A 96 -7.40 6.00 -2.27
CA MET A 96 -6.46 4.93 -2.58
C MET A 96 -5.02 5.27 -2.19
N GLU A 97 -4.60 6.53 -2.33
CA GLU A 97 -3.32 6.99 -1.78
C GLU A 97 -3.26 6.87 -0.25
N ARG A 98 -4.37 7.18 0.43
CA ARG A 98 -4.46 7.00 1.88
C ARG A 98 -4.39 5.52 2.25
N PHE A 99 -5.04 4.64 1.48
CA PHE A 99 -4.93 3.20 1.65
C PHE A 99 -3.49 2.71 1.50
N LEU A 100 -2.79 3.12 0.43
CA LEU A 100 -1.40 2.76 0.19
C LEU A 100 -0.53 3.11 1.40
N LYS A 101 -0.60 4.35 1.88
CA LYS A 101 0.20 4.81 3.03
C LYS A 101 -0.08 4.04 4.33
N ALA A 102 -1.33 3.61 4.53
CA ALA A 102 -1.75 2.98 5.78
C ALA A 102 -1.63 1.44 5.77
N TYR A 103 -1.84 0.80 4.62
CA TYR A 103 -2.03 -0.65 4.49
C TYR A 103 -1.00 -1.34 3.57
N VAL A 104 -0.14 -0.58 2.87
CA VAL A 104 0.82 -1.12 1.90
C VAL A 104 2.24 -0.61 2.14
N GLU A 105 2.44 0.70 2.33
CA GLU A 105 3.76 1.30 2.52
C GLU A 105 4.36 0.88 3.87
N CYS A 106 5.62 0.41 3.85
CA CYS A 106 6.36 0.15 5.07
C CYS A 106 6.73 1.47 5.77
N SER A 107 6.39 1.59 7.06
CA SER A 107 6.74 2.75 7.91
C SER A 107 8.25 2.99 8.03
N THR A 108 9.07 1.94 7.88
CA THR A 108 10.52 2.00 8.10
C THR A 108 11.30 2.32 6.82
N CYS A 109 11.08 1.54 5.74
CA CYS A 109 11.84 1.66 4.50
C CYS A 109 11.06 2.25 3.32
N LYS A 110 9.76 2.54 3.48
CA LYS A 110 8.85 3.04 2.42
C LYS A 110 8.73 2.15 1.18
N SER A 111 9.17 0.90 1.26
CA SER A 111 8.90 -0.08 0.20
C SER A 111 7.42 -0.45 0.18
N LEU A 112 6.90 -0.66 -1.03
CA LEU A 112 5.55 -1.20 -1.28
C LEU A 112 5.53 -2.73 -1.26
N ASP A 113 6.70 -3.40 -1.23
CA ASP A 113 6.80 -4.84 -1.11
C ASP A 113 6.52 -5.28 0.34
N THR A 114 5.25 -5.34 0.68
CA THR A 114 4.77 -5.76 2.00
C THR A 114 3.63 -6.77 1.90
N VAL A 115 3.44 -7.56 2.95
CA VAL A 115 2.37 -8.55 3.06
C VAL A 115 1.51 -8.22 4.28
N LEU A 116 0.20 -8.26 4.09
CA LEU A 116 -0.76 -8.04 5.15
C LEU A 116 -1.10 -9.38 5.82
N LYS A 117 -0.69 -9.56 7.08
CA LYS A 117 -0.96 -10.76 7.88
C LYS A 117 -1.99 -10.46 8.97
N LYS A 118 -2.91 -11.39 9.19
CA LYS A 118 -3.87 -11.34 10.29
C LYS A 118 -3.45 -12.34 11.36
N GLU A 119 -3.11 -11.85 12.55
CA GLU A 119 -2.85 -12.69 13.72
C GLU A 119 -3.89 -12.42 14.79
N LYS A 120 -4.68 -13.45 15.11
CA LYS A 120 -5.79 -13.38 16.09
C LYS A 120 -6.78 -12.25 15.74
N LYS A 121 -6.76 -11.15 16.51
CA LYS A 121 -7.63 -9.98 16.35
C LYS A 121 -6.92 -8.78 15.70
N SER A 122 -5.61 -8.85 15.54
CA SER A 122 -4.78 -7.75 15.06
C SER A 122 -4.28 -8.01 13.65
N TRP A 123 -4.15 -6.94 12.88
CA TRP A 123 -3.59 -6.98 11.54
C TRP A 123 -2.17 -6.41 11.58
N TYR A 124 -1.28 -6.98 10.78
CA TYR A 124 0.12 -6.62 10.72
C TYR A 124 0.56 -6.48 9.27
N ILE A 125 1.28 -5.41 8.97
CA ILE A 125 2.05 -5.29 7.73
C ILE A 125 3.44 -5.84 8.00
N VAL A 126 3.85 -6.83 7.22
CA VAL A 126 5.20 -7.40 7.25
C VAL A 126 5.92 -6.97 5.98
N CYS A 127 7.01 -6.22 6.12
CA CYS A 127 7.80 -5.79 4.98
C CYS A 127 8.75 -6.89 4.51
N LEU A 128 8.75 -7.19 3.21
CA LEU A 128 9.64 -8.19 2.62
C LEU A 128 11.07 -7.65 2.42
N ALA A 129 11.23 -6.33 2.31
CA ALA A 129 12.53 -5.70 2.09
C ALA A 129 13.35 -5.51 3.38
N CYS A 130 12.70 -5.09 4.48
CA CYS A 130 13.40 -4.82 5.74
C CYS A 130 13.01 -5.74 6.91
N GLY A 131 11.99 -6.59 6.76
CA GLY A 131 11.51 -7.48 7.81
C GLY A 131 10.72 -6.81 8.94
N ALA A 132 10.55 -5.48 8.90
CA ALA A 132 9.78 -4.76 9.91
C ALA A 132 8.32 -5.22 9.94
N GLN A 133 7.77 -5.35 11.14
CA GLN A 133 6.37 -5.68 11.38
C GLN A 133 5.68 -4.49 12.05
N THR A 134 4.63 -3.96 11.42
CA THR A 134 3.87 -2.82 11.95
C THR A 134 2.42 -3.24 12.18
N PRO A 135 1.85 -3.04 13.38
CA PRO A 135 0.43 -3.28 13.63
C PRO A 135 -0.42 -2.23 12.90
N VAL A 136 -1.52 -2.67 12.30
CA VAL A 136 -2.47 -1.80 11.59
C VAL A 136 -3.90 -2.00 12.06
N LYS A 137 -4.72 -0.97 11.85
CA LYS A 137 -6.14 -0.99 12.25
C LYS A 137 -6.90 -2.04 11.43
N PRO A 138 -7.73 -2.88 12.08
CA PRO A 138 -8.58 -3.82 11.37
C PRO A 138 -9.58 -3.12 10.46
N LEU A 139 -9.83 -3.70 9.28
CA LEU A 139 -10.75 -3.21 8.25
C LEU A 139 -12.20 -3.60 8.49
#